data_AF-A0A218Q8K3-F1
#
_entry.id   AF-A0A218Q8K3-F1
#
_cell.length_a   1.000
_cell.length_b   1.000
_cell.length_c   1.000
_cell.angle_alpha   90.00
_cell.angle_beta   90.00
_cell.angle_gamma   90.00
#
_symmetry.space_group_name_H-M   'P 1'
#
loop_
_entity.id
_entity.type
_entity.pdbx_description
1 polymer ?
#
loop_
_entity_poly.entity_id
_entity_poly.type
_entity_poly.pdbx_seq_one_letter_code
_entity_poly.pdbx_strand_id
1 'polypeptide(L)'
;MTEYRHNMAEDSSLDLVSLRKLTEAVLDQAWSQLVETACNTFKELIAPITSTTGDVGRLISAKFDRLVDAEKVIAAQIMARAAEKASASNRQRNKFPKSSIILKIIESSSSETDLTLQELWTNLMANELVDSCIHPEFVRILTRLSASDVYRLIEIAQKSSPPKRVTIRFKILGLKFNLKENLDYPLSFINAHLCNIGLIQKRDLKVEKTNIVGSSFRVKDARYWELTVIGKAFIEAVNNPSLKAF
;
A
#
# COMPACT_ATOMS: atom_id res chain seq x y z
N MET A 1 -7.18 8.34 78.06
CA MET A 1 -7.82 9.20 77.06
C MET A 1 -6.85 9.34 75.90
N THR A 2 -7.22 8.76 74.74
CA THR A 2 -6.75 9.07 73.35
C THR A 2 -5.25 9.03 73.04
N GLU A 3 -4.76 8.58 71.89
CA GLU A 3 -5.24 7.81 70.74
C GLU A 3 -4.03 7.66 69.81
N TYR A 4 -4.09 6.67 68.93
CA TYR A 4 -3.14 6.36 67.87
C TYR A 4 -2.76 7.57 66.99
N ARG A 5 -1.51 7.58 66.49
CA ARG A 5 -1.30 7.75 65.04
C ARG A 5 -0.05 7.02 64.56
N HIS A 6 -0.37 5.98 63.82
CA HIS A 6 0.45 4.99 63.16
C HIS A 6 1.10 5.57 61.90
N ASN A 7 2.25 5.00 61.55
CA ASN A 7 3.03 5.24 60.35
C ASN A 7 2.16 5.16 59.07
N MET A 8 2.29 6.15 58.19
CA MET A 8 1.66 6.20 56.87
C MET A 8 2.67 6.82 55.90
N ALA A 9 3.65 6.05 55.44
CA ALA A 9 4.58 6.51 54.39
C ALA A 9 5.31 5.41 53.59
N GLU A 10 4.91 4.12 53.62
CA GLU A 10 5.63 3.08 52.86
C GLU A 10 4.79 2.22 51.87
N ASP A 11 3.45 2.21 51.95
CA ASP A 11 2.65 1.27 51.13
C ASP A 11 2.36 1.73 49.68
N SER A 12 2.59 3.00 49.34
CA SER A 12 2.26 3.54 48.00
C SER A 12 3.31 3.25 46.91
N SER A 13 4.46 2.69 47.26
CA SER A 13 5.51 2.31 46.30
C SER A 13 5.37 0.88 45.75
N LEU A 14 4.71 0.00 46.52
CA LEU A 14 4.47 -1.40 46.15
C LEU A 14 3.35 -1.56 45.12
N ASP A 15 2.34 -0.66 45.15
CA ASP A 15 1.21 -0.70 44.23
C ASP A 15 1.52 -0.20 42.82
N LEU A 16 2.46 0.73 42.66
CA LEU A 16 2.86 1.19 41.32
C LEU A 16 3.71 0.15 40.59
N VAL A 17 4.52 -0.62 41.32
CA VAL A 17 5.33 -1.69 40.76
C VAL A 17 4.47 -2.90 40.38
N SER A 18 3.46 -3.23 41.19
CA SER A 18 2.51 -4.30 40.88
C SER A 18 1.60 -3.94 39.69
N LEU A 19 1.08 -2.70 39.64
CA LEU A 19 0.30 -2.21 38.50
C LEU A 19 1.13 -2.17 37.22
N ARG A 20 2.40 -1.74 37.28
CA ARG A 20 3.30 -1.76 36.12
C ARG A 20 3.52 -3.18 35.59
N LYS A 21 3.83 -4.14 36.47
CA LYS A 21 3.99 -5.55 36.09
C LYS A 21 2.72 -6.15 35.51
N LEU A 22 1.56 -5.78 36.04
CA LEU A 22 0.26 -6.19 35.49
C LEU A 22 0.01 -5.58 34.12
N THR A 23 0.31 -4.29 33.91
CA THR A 23 0.16 -3.65 32.60
C THR A 23 1.11 -4.21 31.56
N GLU A 24 2.34 -4.54 31.94
CA GLU A 24 3.33 -5.20 31.08
C GLU A 24 2.85 -6.62 30.71
N ALA A 25 2.39 -7.41 31.69
CA ALA A 25 1.87 -8.75 31.44
C ALA A 25 0.61 -8.76 30.56
N VAL A 26 -0.31 -7.80 30.75
CA VAL A 26 -1.50 -7.64 29.90
C VAL A 26 -1.10 -7.26 28.48
N LEU A 27 -0.09 -6.42 28.30
CA LEU A 27 0.42 -6.02 26.99
C LEU A 27 1.07 -7.21 26.26
N ASP A 28 1.88 -8.00 26.95
CA ASP A 28 2.53 -9.19 26.40
C ASP A 28 1.49 -10.27 26.00
N GLN A 29 0.46 -10.44 26.84
CA GLN A 29 -0.64 -11.36 26.54
C GLN A 29 -1.46 -10.89 25.34
N ALA A 30 -1.81 -9.60 25.28
CA ALA A 30 -2.54 -9.03 24.15
C ALA A 30 -1.74 -9.11 22.85
N TRP A 31 -0.42 -8.89 22.91
CA TRP A 31 0.47 -9.04 21.76
C TRP A 31 0.51 -10.49 21.28
N SER A 32 0.66 -11.44 22.19
CA SER A 32 0.67 -12.88 21.86
C SER A 32 -0.64 -13.32 21.20
N GLN A 33 -1.78 -12.87 21.72
CA GLN A 33 -3.10 -13.15 21.14
C GLN A 33 -3.28 -12.53 19.75
N LEU A 34 -2.76 -11.32 19.55
CA LEU A 34 -2.81 -10.63 18.27
C LEU A 34 -1.98 -11.39 17.21
N VAL A 35 -0.77 -11.82 17.57
CA VAL A 35 0.11 -12.61 16.69
C VAL A 35 -0.52 -13.96 16.37
N GLU A 36 -1.11 -14.64 17.34
CA GLU A 36 -1.82 -15.90 17.13
C GLU A 36 -3.02 -15.73 16.18
N THR A 37 -3.82 -14.69 16.39
CA THR A 37 -4.96 -14.35 15.53
C THR A 37 -4.50 -14.07 14.09
N ALA A 38 -3.41 -13.32 13.93
CA ALA A 38 -2.80 -13.04 12.64
C ALA A 38 -2.35 -14.33 11.95
N CYS A 39 -1.68 -15.23 12.67
CA CYS A 39 -1.24 -16.53 12.14
C CYS A 39 -2.42 -17.39 11.69
N ASN A 40 -3.48 -17.47 12.50
CA ASN A 40 -4.67 -18.26 12.19
C ASN A 40 -5.41 -17.70 10.97
N THR A 41 -5.63 -16.39 10.95
CA THR A 41 -6.25 -15.68 9.80
C THR A 41 -5.46 -15.92 8.53
N PHE A 42 -4.13 -15.80 8.59
CA PHE A 42 -3.29 -16.02 7.42
C PHE A 42 -3.41 -17.46 6.91
N LYS A 43 -3.32 -18.47 7.80
CA LYS A 43 -3.45 -19.89 7.45
C LYS A 43 -4.78 -20.20 6.77
N GLU A 44 -5.88 -19.68 7.30
CA GLU A 44 -7.22 -19.85 6.72
C GLU A 44 -7.31 -19.25 5.31
N LEU A 45 -6.74 -18.05 5.11
CA LEU A 45 -6.80 -17.36 3.81
C LEU A 45 -5.91 -18.01 2.75
N ILE A 46 -4.78 -18.61 3.13
CA ILE A 46 -3.90 -19.29 2.17
C ILE A 46 -4.32 -20.75 1.91
N ALA A 47 -5.12 -21.38 2.78
CA ALA A 47 -5.49 -22.80 2.65
C ALA A 47 -6.07 -23.20 1.26
N PRO A 48 -6.93 -22.37 0.61
CA PRO A 48 -7.39 -22.66 -0.76
C PRO A 48 -6.26 -22.63 -1.80
N ILE A 49 -5.26 -21.77 -1.57
CA ILE A 49 -4.09 -21.61 -2.45
C ILE A 49 -3.12 -22.78 -2.21
N THR A 50 -2.92 -23.18 -0.95
CA THR A 50 -1.99 -24.26 -0.62
C THR A 50 -2.52 -25.64 -1.00
N SER A 51 -3.84 -25.87 -0.87
CA SER A 51 -4.47 -27.11 -1.32
C SER A 51 -4.42 -27.30 -2.84
N THR A 52 -4.45 -26.21 -3.61
CA THR A 52 -4.40 -26.25 -5.08
C THR A 52 -2.98 -26.26 -5.66
N THR A 53 -1.99 -25.76 -4.92
CA THR A 53 -0.61 -25.58 -5.43
C THR A 53 0.46 -26.45 -4.76
N GLY A 54 0.08 -27.39 -3.90
CA GLY A 54 0.94 -28.46 -3.35
C GLY A 54 2.24 -27.94 -2.72
N ASP A 55 3.31 -27.92 -3.51
CA ASP A 55 4.65 -27.51 -3.09
C ASP A 55 4.80 -25.99 -2.88
N VAL A 56 4.14 -25.17 -3.71
CA VAL A 56 4.29 -23.70 -3.59
C VAL A 56 3.48 -23.17 -2.41
N GLY A 57 2.36 -23.82 -2.08
CA GLY A 57 1.62 -23.53 -0.87
C GLY A 57 2.44 -23.71 0.40
N ARG A 58 3.20 -24.80 0.47
CA ARG A 58 4.15 -25.07 1.57
C ARG A 58 5.25 -24.02 1.63
N LEU A 59 5.73 -23.55 0.49
CA LEU A 59 6.74 -22.49 0.43
C LEU A 59 6.21 -21.16 1.01
N ILE A 60 4.96 -20.80 0.71
CA ILE A 60 4.31 -19.60 1.27
C ILE A 60 4.16 -19.73 2.79
N SER A 61 3.69 -20.86 3.29
CA SER A 61 3.59 -21.12 4.74
C SER A 61 4.97 -21.06 5.42
N ALA A 62 5.96 -21.77 4.87
CA ALA A 62 7.31 -21.79 5.42
C ALA A 62 7.96 -20.39 5.42
N LYS A 63 7.65 -19.55 4.42
CA LYS A 63 8.14 -18.17 4.38
C LYS A 63 7.48 -17.34 5.47
N PHE A 64 6.16 -17.44 5.62
CA PHE A 64 5.41 -16.73 6.66
C PHE A 64 5.88 -17.13 8.07
N ASP A 65 6.10 -18.42 8.31
CA ASP A 65 6.54 -18.91 9.63
C ASP A 65 7.92 -18.36 10.03
N ARG A 66 8.78 -18.05 9.05
CA ARG A 66 10.10 -17.44 9.23
C ARG A 66 10.08 -15.93 9.50
N LEU A 67 8.95 -15.26 9.28
CA LEU A 67 8.80 -13.83 9.59
C LEU A 67 8.84 -13.61 11.11
N VAL A 68 9.31 -12.44 11.54
CA VAL A 68 9.18 -12.05 12.94
C VAL A 68 7.72 -11.69 13.27
N ASP A 69 7.35 -11.69 14.54
CA ASP A 69 5.95 -11.55 14.94
C ASP A 69 5.29 -10.27 14.41
N ALA A 70 5.99 -9.14 14.44
CA ALA A 70 5.48 -7.89 13.86
C ALA A 70 5.24 -7.99 12.34
N GLU A 71 6.13 -8.66 11.62
CA GLU A 71 6.01 -8.88 10.17
C GLU A 71 4.87 -9.86 9.83
N LYS A 72 4.64 -10.87 10.68
CA LYS A 72 3.49 -11.79 10.54
C LYS A 72 2.17 -11.05 10.65
N VAL A 73 2.07 -10.11 11.57
CA VAL A 73 0.88 -9.27 11.74
C VAL A 73 0.62 -8.43 10.49
N ILE A 74 1.65 -7.74 9.97
CA ILE A 74 1.52 -6.91 8.76
C ILE A 74 1.13 -7.79 7.55
N ALA A 75 1.81 -8.90 7.34
CA ALA A 75 1.52 -9.81 6.23
C ALA A 75 0.10 -10.40 6.32
N ALA A 76 -0.34 -10.83 7.51
CA ALA A 76 -1.69 -11.33 7.73
C ALA A 76 -2.74 -10.24 7.48
N GLN A 77 -2.50 -9.02 7.95
CA GLN A 77 -3.40 -7.89 7.74
C GLN A 77 -3.54 -7.53 6.26
N ILE A 78 -2.43 -7.48 5.52
CA ILE A 78 -2.44 -7.22 4.07
C ILE A 78 -3.22 -8.33 3.35
N MET A 79 -2.98 -9.60 3.69
CA MET A 79 -3.69 -10.73 3.11
C MET A 79 -5.21 -10.68 3.41
N ALA A 80 -5.59 -10.39 4.65
CA ALA A 80 -6.99 -10.26 5.06
C ALA A 80 -7.70 -9.14 4.32
N ARG A 81 -7.12 -7.94 4.30
CA ARG A 81 -7.69 -6.78 3.58
C ARG A 81 -7.73 -7.02 2.08
N ALA A 82 -6.76 -7.74 1.52
CA ALA A 82 -6.75 -8.11 0.11
C ALA A 82 -7.88 -9.09 -0.22
N ALA A 83 -8.09 -10.11 0.62
CA ALA A 83 -9.17 -11.07 0.49
C ALA A 83 -10.56 -10.40 0.60
N GLU A 84 -10.73 -9.45 1.53
CA GLU A 84 -11.94 -8.62 1.63
C GLU A 84 -12.19 -7.77 0.38
N LYS A 85 -11.16 -7.11 -0.16
CA LYS A 85 -11.29 -6.32 -1.40
C LYS A 85 -11.58 -7.20 -2.61
N ALA A 86 -10.99 -8.40 -2.66
CA ALA A 86 -11.22 -9.37 -3.71
C ALA A 86 -12.64 -9.96 -3.66
N SER A 87 -13.17 -10.25 -2.47
CA SER A 87 -14.55 -10.72 -2.30
C SER A 87 -15.58 -9.62 -2.53
N ALA A 88 -15.26 -8.37 -2.20
CA ALA A 88 -16.10 -7.21 -2.49
C ALA A 88 -16.07 -6.78 -3.97
N SER A 89 -15.18 -7.35 -4.79
CA SER A 89 -15.13 -7.06 -6.22
C SER A 89 -16.24 -7.80 -6.96
N ASN A 90 -16.92 -7.10 -7.88
CA ASN A 90 -17.90 -7.73 -8.79
C ASN A 90 -17.23 -8.41 -10.00
N ARG A 91 -15.89 -8.52 -10.03
CA ARG A 91 -15.16 -9.16 -11.12
C ARG A 91 -15.20 -10.69 -10.93
N GLN A 92 -15.41 -11.42 -12.02
CA GLN A 92 -15.39 -12.88 -11.99
C GLN A 92 -13.97 -13.36 -11.70
N ARG A 93 -13.82 -14.23 -10.69
CA ARG A 93 -12.55 -14.92 -10.41
C ARG A 93 -12.23 -15.84 -11.57
N ASN A 94 -11.36 -15.38 -12.46
CA ASN A 94 -11.21 -16.00 -13.77
C ASN A 94 -10.13 -17.11 -13.73
N LYS A 95 -9.19 -17.03 -12.78
CA LYS A 95 -8.00 -17.89 -12.70
C LYS A 95 -7.53 -18.12 -11.27
N PHE A 96 -6.69 -19.14 -11.10
CA PHE A 96 -5.95 -19.37 -9.85
C PHE A 96 -4.82 -18.33 -9.72
N PRO A 97 -4.65 -17.73 -8.53
CA PRO A 97 -3.62 -16.73 -8.32
C PRO A 97 -2.22 -17.34 -8.40
N LYS A 98 -1.28 -16.58 -8.97
CA LYS A 98 0.12 -17.00 -9.12
C LYS A 98 0.79 -16.97 -7.76
N SER A 99 1.09 -18.15 -7.24
CA SER A 99 1.77 -18.34 -5.96
C SER A 99 3.15 -17.65 -5.90
N SER A 100 3.86 -17.51 -7.03
CA SER A 100 5.12 -16.76 -7.10
C SER A 100 4.96 -15.25 -6.86
N ILE A 101 3.85 -14.66 -7.31
CA ILE A 101 3.50 -13.25 -7.05
C ILE A 101 3.12 -13.08 -5.59
N ILE A 102 2.25 -13.96 -5.08
CA ILE A 102 1.79 -13.93 -3.68
C ILE A 102 2.97 -14.01 -2.72
N LEU A 103 3.87 -14.98 -2.94
CA LEU A 103 5.08 -15.13 -2.15
C LEU A 103 5.87 -13.83 -2.15
N LYS A 104 6.15 -13.26 -3.33
CA LYS A 104 6.97 -12.04 -3.45
C LYS A 104 6.32 -10.83 -2.78
N ILE A 105 4.99 -10.70 -2.85
CA ILE A 105 4.25 -9.65 -2.15
C ILE A 105 4.44 -9.82 -0.65
N ILE A 106 4.20 -11.01 -0.08
CA ILE A 106 4.37 -11.27 1.35
C ILE A 106 5.79 -10.93 1.81
N GLU A 107 6.80 -11.37 1.04
CA GLU A 107 8.21 -11.08 1.37
C GLU A 107 8.54 -9.59 1.42
N SER A 108 7.92 -8.80 0.55
CA SER A 108 8.30 -7.40 0.36
C SER A 108 7.43 -6.46 1.19
N SER A 109 6.17 -6.84 1.44
CA SER A 109 5.21 -6.02 2.17
C SER A 109 5.27 -6.24 3.67
N SER A 110 5.85 -7.35 4.16
CA SER A 110 5.90 -7.67 5.58
C SER A 110 6.71 -6.67 6.41
N SER A 111 7.73 -6.06 5.80
CA SER A 111 8.58 -5.04 6.45
C SER A 111 8.13 -3.61 6.15
N GLU A 112 7.04 -3.43 5.39
CA GLU A 112 6.53 -2.10 5.02
C GLU A 112 5.73 -1.50 6.17
N THR A 113 6.12 -0.31 6.63
CA THR A 113 5.43 0.38 7.73
C THR A 113 4.58 1.56 7.25
N ASP A 114 4.83 2.07 6.04
CA ASP A 114 4.02 3.14 5.47
C ASP A 114 2.65 2.62 5.04
N LEU A 115 1.59 3.19 5.61
CA LEU A 115 0.21 2.76 5.36
C LEU A 115 -0.21 2.92 3.89
N THR A 116 0.37 3.90 3.18
CA THR A 116 0.10 4.14 1.75
C THR A 116 0.68 3.02 0.90
N LEU A 117 1.91 2.61 1.20
CA LEU A 117 2.56 1.50 0.51
C LEU A 117 1.88 0.17 0.88
N GLN A 118 1.52 -0.05 2.15
CA GLN A 118 0.72 -1.22 2.56
C GLN A 118 -0.61 -1.31 1.80
N GLU A 119 -1.28 -0.19 1.53
CA GLU A 119 -2.52 -0.18 0.73
C GLU A 119 -2.29 -0.55 -0.73
N LEU A 120 -1.18 -0.09 -1.33
CA LEU A 120 -0.78 -0.48 -2.67
C LEU A 120 -0.47 -1.97 -2.74
N TRP A 121 0.27 -2.50 -1.77
CA TRP A 121 0.52 -3.93 -1.62
C TRP A 121 -0.79 -4.72 -1.50
N THR A 122 -1.71 -4.22 -0.68
CA THR A 122 -3.04 -4.82 -0.49
C THR A 122 -3.84 -4.82 -1.79
N ASN A 123 -3.83 -3.73 -2.56
CA ASN A 123 -4.55 -3.66 -3.84
C ASN A 123 -3.92 -4.58 -4.88
N LEU A 124 -2.59 -4.63 -4.96
CA LEU A 124 -1.87 -5.50 -5.88
C LEU A 124 -2.17 -6.98 -5.57
N MET A 125 -2.15 -7.35 -4.30
CA MET A 125 -2.53 -8.69 -3.83
C MET A 125 -4.00 -8.99 -4.15
N ALA A 126 -4.92 -8.05 -3.89
CA ALA A 126 -6.34 -8.22 -4.19
C ALA A 126 -6.58 -8.42 -5.69
N ASN A 127 -5.91 -7.66 -6.56
CA ASN A 127 -6.02 -7.82 -8.01
C ASN A 127 -5.44 -9.17 -8.47
N GLU A 128 -4.38 -9.68 -7.84
CA GLU A 128 -3.87 -11.02 -8.15
C GLU A 128 -4.85 -12.13 -7.72
N LEU A 129 -5.53 -11.97 -6.59
CA LEU A 129 -6.57 -12.90 -6.11
C LEU A 129 -7.83 -12.91 -6.99
N VAL A 130 -8.10 -11.83 -7.72
CA VAL A 130 -9.28 -11.71 -8.58
C VAL A 130 -8.97 -12.10 -10.02
N ASP A 131 -7.98 -11.44 -10.61
CA ASP A 131 -7.71 -11.50 -12.06
C ASP A 131 -6.52 -12.42 -12.39
N SER A 132 -5.61 -12.66 -11.43
CA SER A 132 -4.36 -13.43 -11.60
C SER A 132 -3.49 -12.97 -12.77
N CYS A 133 -3.62 -11.69 -13.14
CA CYS A 133 -2.97 -11.08 -14.29
C CYS A 133 -1.86 -10.11 -13.90
N ILE A 134 -1.46 -10.06 -12.62
CA ILE A 134 -0.37 -9.17 -12.21
C ILE A 134 0.95 -9.62 -12.83
N HIS A 135 1.67 -8.65 -13.37
CA HIS A 135 3.00 -8.85 -13.92
C HIS A 135 4.05 -8.80 -12.79
N PRO A 136 5.03 -9.72 -12.71
CA PRO A 136 6.05 -9.73 -11.65
C PRO A 136 6.83 -8.41 -11.53
N GLU A 137 6.98 -7.69 -12.63
CA GLU A 137 7.66 -6.39 -12.64
C GLU A 137 6.92 -5.33 -11.80
N PHE A 138 5.59 -5.41 -11.66
CA PHE A 138 4.87 -4.45 -10.80
C PHE A 138 5.17 -4.64 -9.33
N VAL A 139 5.43 -5.89 -8.90
CA VAL A 139 5.93 -6.16 -7.55
C VAL A 139 7.31 -5.52 -7.37
N ARG A 140 8.22 -5.71 -8.32
CA ARG A 140 9.57 -5.13 -8.28
C ARG A 140 9.56 -3.60 -8.30
N ILE A 141 8.70 -3.00 -9.11
CA ILE A 141 8.51 -1.55 -9.16
C ILE A 141 8.07 -1.07 -7.78
N LEU A 142 7.05 -1.70 -7.18
CA LEU A 142 6.54 -1.27 -5.88
C LEU A 142 7.58 -1.40 -4.76
N THR A 143 8.45 -2.41 -4.77
CA THR A 143 9.57 -2.52 -3.81
C THR A 143 10.58 -1.38 -3.88
N ARG A 144 10.64 -0.65 -5.00
CA ARG A 144 11.58 0.45 -5.23
C ARG A 144 10.95 1.81 -5.00
N LEU A 145 9.63 1.88 -4.78
CA LEU A 145 8.93 3.14 -4.59
C LEU A 145 8.94 3.55 -3.12
N SER A 146 9.24 4.82 -2.87
CA SER A 146 8.95 5.45 -1.59
C SER A 146 7.52 6.01 -1.57
N ALA A 147 7.00 6.31 -0.38
CA ALA A 147 5.71 6.99 -0.24
C ALA A 147 5.67 8.32 -1.01
N SER A 148 6.76 9.09 -0.99
CA SER A 148 6.91 10.34 -1.75
C SER A 148 6.81 10.14 -3.26
N ASP A 149 7.39 9.06 -3.80
CA ASP A 149 7.27 8.69 -5.21
C ASP A 149 5.82 8.38 -5.59
N VAL A 150 5.11 7.65 -4.72
CA VAL A 150 3.69 7.31 -4.90
C VAL A 150 2.82 8.56 -4.92
N TYR A 151 3.00 9.48 -3.97
CA TYR A 151 2.24 10.74 -3.95
C TYR A 151 2.43 11.54 -5.24
N ARG A 152 3.67 11.65 -5.71
CA ARG A 152 3.98 12.34 -6.96
C ARG A 152 3.38 11.63 -8.18
N LEU A 153 3.41 10.30 -8.20
CA LEU A 153 2.82 9.51 -9.28
C LEU A 153 1.30 9.69 -9.37
N ILE A 154 0.62 9.73 -8.21
CA ILE A 154 -0.83 9.99 -8.13
C ILE A 154 -1.16 11.40 -8.65
N GLU A 155 -0.36 12.39 -8.26
CA GLU A 155 -0.51 13.78 -8.73
C GLU A 155 -0.40 13.86 -10.27
N ILE A 156 0.59 13.17 -10.85
CA ILE A 156 0.77 13.11 -12.31
C ILE A 156 -0.39 12.34 -12.96
N ALA A 157 -0.86 11.25 -12.36
CA ALA A 157 -2.00 10.48 -12.86
C ALA A 157 -3.28 11.32 -12.93
N GLN A 158 -3.54 12.14 -11.90
CA GLN A 158 -4.69 13.05 -11.86
C GLN A 158 -4.59 14.17 -12.90
N LYS A 159 -3.38 14.67 -13.17
CA LYS A 159 -3.13 15.75 -14.13
C LYS A 159 -3.07 15.30 -15.60
N SER A 160 -2.65 14.06 -15.86
CA SER A 160 -2.45 13.52 -17.22
C SER A 160 -3.69 12.94 -17.89
N SER A 161 -4.83 12.91 -17.21
CA SER A 161 -6.09 12.43 -17.78
C SER A 161 -6.87 13.58 -18.47
N PRO A 162 -7.19 13.50 -19.79
CA PRO A 162 -8.38 14.18 -20.33
C PRO A 162 -9.63 13.63 -19.60
N PRO A 163 -10.84 14.24 -19.69
CA PRO A 163 -11.94 14.06 -18.72
C PRO A 163 -12.65 12.69 -18.82
N LYS A 164 -11.93 11.60 -18.55
CA LYS A 164 -12.46 10.29 -18.19
C LYS A 164 -11.79 9.93 -16.87
N ARG A 165 -12.58 10.09 -15.81
CA ARG A 165 -12.16 10.09 -14.41
C ARG A 165 -11.55 8.74 -13.99
N VAL A 166 -10.25 8.56 -14.18
CA VAL A 166 -9.51 7.54 -13.41
C VAL A 166 -9.41 8.04 -11.97
N THR A 167 -10.48 7.85 -11.20
CA THR A 167 -10.50 8.21 -9.79
C THR A 167 -9.79 7.12 -9.01
N ILE A 168 -8.47 7.24 -8.85
CA ILE A 168 -7.74 6.39 -7.92
C ILE A 168 -8.15 6.84 -6.51
N ARG A 169 -9.17 6.20 -5.93
CA ARG A 169 -9.54 6.48 -4.53
C ARG A 169 -8.75 5.54 -3.63
N PHE A 170 -7.67 6.05 -3.07
CA PHE A 170 -7.11 5.46 -1.87
C PHE A 170 -8.13 5.66 -0.74
N LYS A 171 -8.64 4.56 -0.17
CA LYS A 171 -9.56 4.62 0.99
C LYS A 171 -8.85 5.07 2.27
N ILE A 172 -7.53 5.21 2.23
CA ILE A 172 -6.74 5.64 3.38
C ILE A 172 -6.77 7.16 3.44
N LEU A 173 -7.65 7.63 4.32
CA LEU A 173 -7.95 9.01 4.69
C LEU A 173 -8.63 9.84 3.60
N GLY A 174 -9.77 10.44 3.96
CA GLY A 174 -10.47 11.47 3.18
C GLY A 174 -9.69 12.79 3.05
N LEU A 175 -8.39 12.73 2.77
CA LEU A 175 -7.53 13.88 2.56
C LEU A 175 -7.72 14.38 1.14
N LYS A 176 -8.60 15.38 1.01
CA LYS A 176 -8.57 16.32 -0.11
C LYS A 176 -7.29 17.13 0.01
N PHE A 177 -6.21 16.69 -0.61
CA PHE A 177 -4.98 17.47 -0.67
C PHE A 177 -5.15 18.60 -1.68
N ASN A 178 -5.47 19.80 -1.18
CA ASN A 178 -5.31 21.04 -1.93
C ASN A 178 -3.83 21.45 -1.93
N LEU A 179 -3.01 20.74 -2.70
CA LEU A 179 -1.67 21.21 -3.04
C LEU A 179 -1.80 22.23 -4.17
N LYS A 180 -2.00 23.49 -3.79
CA LYS A 180 -1.56 24.60 -4.63
C LYS A 180 -0.04 24.53 -4.66
N GLU A 181 0.57 24.24 -5.80
CA GLU A 181 1.52 25.15 -6.46
C GLU A 181 2.39 24.52 -7.57
N ASN A 182 2.70 25.43 -8.50
CA ASN A 182 3.87 25.58 -9.38
C ASN A 182 4.17 24.49 -10.43
N LEU A 183 3.88 24.88 -11.67
CA LEU A 183 4.13 24.16 -12.93
C LEU A 183 5.61 24.07 -13.34
N ASP A 184 6.53 24.75 -12.66
CA ASP A 184 7.93 24.84 -13.04
C ASP A 184 8.81 24.52 -11.83
N TYR A 185 9.24 23.27 -11.68
CA TYR A 185 10.43 22.96 -10.89
C TYR A 185 11.41 22.09 -11.71
N PRO A 186 12.74 22.32 -11.58
CA PRO A 186 13.77 21.48 -12.17
C PRO A 186 13.59 20.01 -11.73
N LEU A 187 14.23 19.07 -12.44
CA LEU A 187 14.16 17.62 -12.17
C LEU A 187 14.33 17.34 -10.67
N SER A 188 13.23 17.24 -9.93
CA SER A 188 13.28 16.76 -8.56
C SER A 188 13.81 15.32 -8.62
N PHE A 189 14.60 14.94 -7.61
CA PHE A 189 15.11 13.58 -7.48
C PHE A 189 14.01 12.52 -7.70
N ILE A 190 12.80 12.80 -7.19
CA ILE A 190 11.60 11.99 -7.37
C ILE A 190 11.21 11.85 -8.85
N ASN A 191 11.16 12.93 -9.62
CA ASN A 191 10.81 12.85 -11.04
C ASN A 191 11.88 12.09 -11.84
N ALA A 192 13.16 12.28 -11.52
CA ALA A 192 14.25 11.53 -12.14
C ALA A 192 14.17 10.03 -11.79
N HIS A 193 13.88 9.70 -10.53
CA HIS A 193 13.70 8.35 -10.05
C HIS A 193 12.51 7.65 -10.72
N LEU A 194 11.34 8.28 -10.74
CA LEU A 194 10.14 7.78 -11.43
C LEU A 194 10.36 7.60 -12.94
N CYS A 195 11.16 8.48 -13.55
CA CYS A 195 11.56 8.34 -14.95
C CYS A 195 12.50 7.16 -15.16
N ASN A 196 13.45 6.93 -14.26
CA ASN A 196 14.39 5.80 -14.30
C ASN A 196 13.70 4.45 -14.09
N ILE A 197 12.62 4.40 -13.30
CA ILE A 197 11.76 3.21 -13.16
C ILE A 197 10.83 3.06 -14.38
N GLY A 198 10.75 4.06 -15.24
CA GLY A 198 9.95 4.03 -16.47
C GLY A 198 8.46 4.27 -16.24
N LEU A 199 8.06 4.85 -15.10
CA LEU A 199 6.66 5.14 -14.78
C LEU A 199 6.19 6.47 -15.38
N ILE A 200 7.08 7.45 -15.47
CA ILE A 200 6.78 8.76 -16.04
C ILE A 200 7.75 9.09 -17.16
N GLN A 201 7.31 9.93 -18.08
CA GLN A 201 8.16 10.53 -19.09
C GLN A 201 7.85 12.01 -19.24
N LYS A 202 8.86 12.75 -19.68
CA LYS A 202 8.73 14.18 -19.98
C LYS A 202 8.26 14.33 -21.42
N ARG A 203 7.14 15.03 -21.64
CA ARG A 203 6.70 15.43 -22.98
C ARG A 203 6.75 16.94 -23.13
N ASP A 204 7.10 17.35 -24.33
CA ASP A 204 7.00 18.73 -24.77
C ASP A 204 5.62 18.95 -25.42
N LEU A 205 4.88 19.96 -24.96
CA LEU A 205 3.66 20.40 -25.65
C LEU A 205 4.06 21.09 -26.95
N LYS A 206 3.95 20.38 -28.07
CA LYS A 206 3.88 21.01 -29.39
C LYS A 206 2.45 21.48 -29.61
N VAL A 207 2.15 22.73 -29.23
CA VAL A 207 0.90 23.36 -29.65
C VAL A 207 1.06 23.71 -31.12
N GLU A 208 0.35 23.01 -32.01
CA GLU A 208 0.24 23.41 -33.40
C GLU A 208 -0.35 24.82 -33.45
N LYS A 209 0.40 25.75 -34.05
CA LYS A 209 -0.07 27.11 -34.31
C LYS A 209 -1.21 27.03 -35.32
N THR A 210 -2.45 27.05 -34.88
CA THR A 210 -3.54 27.48 -35.76
C THR A 210 -3.43 28.99 -35.90
N ASN A 211 -3.03 29.45 -37.09
CA ASN A 211 -2.99 30.87 -37.43
C ASN A 211 -4.42 31.43 -37.38
N ILE A 212 -4.82 31.96 -36.23
CA ILE A 212 -5.93 32.91 -36.16
C ILE A 212 -5.31 34.28 -36.35
N VAL A 213 -5.68 34.90 -37.46
CA VAL A 213 -5.22 36.22 -37.91
C VAL A 213 -5.30 37.22 -36.76
N GLY A 214 -4.16 37.78 -36.36
CA GLY A 214 -4.12 39.04 -35.59
C GLY A 214 -3.55 39.02 -34.17
N SER A 215 -3.17 37.88 -33.58
CA SER A 215 -2.46 37.90 -32.29
C SER A 215 -1.31 36.90 -32.22
N SER A 216 -0.09 37.40 -31.97
CA SER A 216 1.08 36.54 -31.75
C SER A 216 1.06 36.00 -30.32
N PHE A 217 0.41 34.87 -30.11
CA PHE A 217 0.50 34.16 -28.83
C PHE A 217 1.87 33.45 -28.73
N ARG A 218 2.77 33.96 -27.89
CA ARG A 218 4.00 33.25 -27.51
C ARG A 218 3.62 32.09 -26.60
N VAL A 219 3.45 30.90 -27.17
CA VAL A 219 3.38 29.65 -26.41
C VAL A 219 4.78 29.42 -25.82
N LYS A 220 4.92 29.52 -24.50
CA LYS A 220 6.11 29.00 -23.79
C LYS A 220 6.16 27.49 -24.03
N ASP A 221 7.33 26.94 -24.35
CA ASP A 221 7.55 25.49 -24.40
C ASP A 221 7.17 24.87 -23.05
N ALA A 222 5.92 24.42 -22.93
CA ALA A 222 5.40 23.84 -21.71
C ALA A 222 5.82 22.38 -21.68
N ARG A 223 6.75 22.06 -20.78
CA ARG A 223 7.20 20.69 -20.56
C ARG A 223 6.41 20.13 -19.39
N TYR A 224 5.72 19.02 -19.62
CA TYR A 224 4.91 18.37 -18.58
C TYR A 224 5.33 16.92 -18.41
N TRP A 225 5.04 16.40 -17.22
CA TRP A 225 5.24 15.00 -16.89
C TRP A 225 3.95 14.25 -17.18
N GLU A 226 4.07 13.10 -17.83
CA GLU A 226 2.95 12.21 -18.08
C GLU A 226 3.31 10.76 -17.75
N LEU A 227 2.30 9.95 -17.49
CA LEU A 227 2.47 8.52 -17.28
C LEU A 227 2.85 7.82 -18.59
N THR A 228 3.86 6.96 -18.54
CA THR A 228 4.18 6.04 -19.63
C THR A 228 3.09 4.97 -19.76
N VAL A 229 3.16 4.13 -20.79
CA VAL A 229 2.27 2.95 -20.92
C VAL A 229 2.42 2.03 -19.71
N ILE A 230 3.65 1.82 -19.24
CA ILE A 230 3.95 1.01 -18.05
C ILE A 230 3.40 1.70 -16.80
N GLY A 231 3.57 3.01 -16.67
CA GLY A 231 3.03 3.79 -15.54
C GLY A 231 1.51 3.70 -15.43
N LYS A 232 0.80 3.76 -16.57
CA LYS A 232 -0.65 3.59 -16.61
C LYS A 232 -1.06 2.18 -16.20
N ALA A 233 -0.42 1.16 -16.75
CA ALA A 233 -0.69 -0.24 -16.41
C ALA A 233 -0.36 -0.55 -14.94
N PHE A 234 0.71 0.03 -14.39
CA PHE A 234 1.06 -0.08 -12.99
C PHE A 234 -0.01 0.55 -12.09
N ILE A 235 -0.44 1.77 -12.40
CA ILE A 235 -1.52 2.45 -11.67
C ILE A 235 -2.82 1.66 -11.70
N GLU A 236 -3.16 1.05 -12.83
CA GLU A 236 -4.32 0.17 -12.96
C GLU A 236 -4.17 -1.10 -12.10
N ALA A 237 -2.97 -1.71 -12.09
CA ALA A 237 -2.66 -2.89 -11.30
C ALA A 237 -2.66 -2.67 -9.78
N VAL A 238 -2.42 -1.44 -9.32
CA VAL A 238 -2.48 -1.07 -7.90
C VAL A 238 -3.77 -0.32 -7.54
N ASN A 239 -4.69 -0.16 -8.48
CA ASN A 239 -6.00 0.42 -8.21
C ASN A 239 -6.86 -0.57 -7.42
N ASN A 240 -7.76 -0.05 -6.59
CA ASN A 240 -8.56 -0.87 -5.71
C ASN A 240 -9.63 -1.66 -6.49
N PRO A 241 -9.61 -3.01 -6.49
CA PRO A 241 -10.57 -3.83 -7.24
C PRO A 241 -12.03 -3.72 -6.73
N SER A 242 -12.23 -3.25 -5.50
CA SER A 242 -13.57 -3.04 -4.91
C SER A 242 -14.25 -1.76 -5.41
N LEU A 243 -13.51 -0.86 -6.04
CA LEU A 243 -14.07 0.36 -6.62
C LEU A 243 -14.38 0.12 -8.09
N LYS A 244 -15.66 0.27 -8.47
CA LYS A 244 -16.07 0.23 -9.88
C LYS A 244 -15.22 1.24 -10.67
N ALA A 245 -14.57 0.77 -11.74
CA ALA A 245 -14.18 1.64 -12.84
C ALA A 245 -15.50 2.12 -13.46
N PHE A 246 -15.87 3.37 -13.19
CA PHE A 246 -16.99 4.05 -13.86
C PHE A 246 -16.48 4.73 -15.12
#